data_AF-L7E3B2-F1
#
_entry.id   AF-L7E3B2-F1
#
_cell.length_a   1.000
_cell.length_b   1.000
_cell.length_c   1.000
_cell.angle_alpha   90.00
_cell.angle_beta   90.00
_cell.angle_gamma   90.00
#
_symmetry.space_group_name_H-M   'P 1'
#
loop_
_entity.id
_entity.type
_entity.pdbx_description
1 polymer ?
#
loop_
_entity_poly.entity_id
_entity_poly.type
_entity_poly.pdbx_seq_one_letter_code
_entity_poly.pdbx_strand_id
1 'polypeptide(L)' 'MGKIYRVIPDETAEINSLIRVIDESGEDYAFSVNRFYAIELPKPIEEALLSVAN' A
#
# COMPACT_ATOMS: atom_id res chain seq x y z
N MET A 1 -15.93 -6.97 0.84
CA MET A 1 -15.61 -5.54 0.61
C MET A 1 -14.10 -5.46 0.39
N GLY A 2 -13.65 -5.02 -0.80
CA GLY A 2 -12.22 -4.89 -1.11
C GLY A 2 -11.61 -3.62 -0.53
N LYS A 3 -10.31 -3.62 -0.27
CA LYS A 3 -9.55 -2.48 0.26
C LYS A 3 -8.35 -2.20 -0.64
N ILE A 4 -7.96 -0.94 -0.72
CA ILE A 4 -6.78 -0.48 -1.45
C ILE A 4 -5.84 0.13 -0.41
N TYR A 5 -4.59 -0.32 -0.38
CA TYR A 5 -3.57 0.17 0.52
C TYR A 5 -2.49 0.88 -0.28
N ARG A 6 -1.98 2.00 0.25
CA ARG A 6 -0.80 2.64 -0.30
C ARG A 6 0.44 1.87 0.14
N VAL A 7 1.29 1.50 -0.82
CA VAL A 7 2.61 0.92 -0.53
C VAL A 7 3.56 2.03 -0.06
N ILE A 8 4.28 1.76 1.02
CA ILE A 8 5.37 2.59 1.52
C ILE A 8 6.69 1.99 1.00
N PRO A 9 7.54 2.77 0.31
CA PRO A 9 8.86 2.31 -0.09
C PRO A 9 9.66 1.78 1.11
N ASP A 10 10.25 0.60 0.96
CA ASP A 10 11.07 -0.07 1.97
C ASP A 10 11.97 -1.09 1.28
N GLU A 11 13.23 -0.71 1.06
CA GLU A 11 14.23 -1.55 0.39
C GLU A 11 14.49 -2.86 1.15
N THR A 12 14.42 -2.83 2.48
CA THR A 12 14.64 -4.03 3.30
C THR A 12 13.49 -5.02 3.13
N ALA A 13 12.25 -4.52 3.12
CA ALA A 13 11.08 -5.34 2.83
C ALA A 13 11.13 -5.92 1.41
N GLU A 14 11.48 -5.09 0.42
CA GLU A 14 11.52 -5.49 -0.99
C GLU A 14 12.51 -6.64 -1.25
N ILE A 15 13.72 -6.57 -0.69
CA ILE A 15 14.74 -7.64 -0.78
C ILE A 15 14.19 -8.98 -0.24
N ASN A 16 13.25 -8.93 0.71
CA ASN A 16 12.64 -10.11 1.32
C ASN A 16 11.28 -10.49 0.68
N SER A 17 10.94 -9.96 -0.49
CA SER A 17 9.63 -10.17 -1.14
C SER A 17 8.44 -9.77 -0.25
N LEU A 18 8.61 -8.68 0.50
CA LEU A 18 7.59 -8.05 1.32
C LEU A 18 7.22 -6.68 0.76
N ILE A 19 6.00 -6.23 1.06
CA ILE A 19 5.54 -4.86 0.87
C ILE A 19 5.14 -4.27 2.21
N ARG A 20 5.51 -3.02 2.45
CA ARG A 20 5.09 -2.28 3.64
C ARG A 20 3.84 -1.46 3.33
N VAL A 21 2.81 -1.59 4.15
CA VAL A 21 1.55 -0.84 4.06
C VAL A 21 1.09 -0.42 5.46
N ILE A 22 0.26 0.62 5.54
CA ILE A 22 -0.47 0.98 6.76
C ILE A 22 -1.81 0.26 6.71
N ASP A 23 -2.12 -0.53 7.74
CA ASP A 23 -3.41 -1.22 7.83
C ASP A 23 -4.50 -0.35 8.50
N GLU A 24 -5.65 -0.93 8.84
CA GLU A 24 -6.77 -0.18 9.41
C GLU A 24 -6.57 0.23 10.87
N SER A 25 -5.56 -0.32 11.54
CA SER A 25 -5.16 0.12 12.87
C SER A 25 -4.33 1.41 12.83
N GLY A 26 -3.79 1.76 11.65
CA GLY A 26 -2.88 2.89 11.48
C GLY A 26 -1.41 2.53 11.69
N GLU A 27 -1.09 1.26 11.94
CA GLU A 27 0.28 0.76 12.08
C GLU A 27 0.85 0.30 10.73
N ASP A 28 2.16 0.46 10.55
CA ASP A 28 2.87 -0.04 9.37
C ASP A 28 3.34 -1.48 9.53
N TYR A 29 2.96 -2.34 8.59
CA TYR A 29 3.31 -3.75 8.58
C TYR A 29 3.90 -4.17 7.23
N ALA A 30 4.94 -5.01 7.28
CA ALA A 30 5.50 -5.68 6.12
C ALA A 30 4.80 -7.02 5.90
N PHE A 31 4.13 -7.18 4.76
CA PHE A 31 3.43 -8.40 4.37
C PHE A 31 4.06 -9.02 3.14
N SER A 32 3.90 -10.33 2.95
CA SER A 32 4.29 -10.97 1.69
C SER A 32 3.58 -10.32 0.50
N VAL A 33 4.34 -10.04 -0.56
CA VAL A 33 3.84 -9.49 -1.84
C VAL A 33 2.66 -10.30 -2.40
N ASN A 34 2.64 -11.62 -2.16
CA ASN A 34 1.63 -12.54 -2.69
C ASN A 34 0.24 -12.38 -2.05
N ARG A 35 0.10 -11.56 -1.00
CA ARG A 35 -1.21 -11.24 -0.39
C ARG A 35 -1.94 -10.13 -1.15
N PHE A 36 -1.27 -9.46 -2.08
CA PHE A 36 -1.78 -8.27 -2.75
C PHE A 36 -1.68 -8.41 -4.27
N TYR A 37 -2.55 -7.68 -4.95
CA TYR A 37 -2.44 -7.43 -6.37
C TYR A 37 -2.01 -5.98 -6.57
N ALA A 38 -0.88 -5.77 -7.23
CA ALA A 38 -0.46 -4.43 -7.61
C ALA A 38 -1.43 -3.85 -8.65
N ILE A 39 -1.81 -2.59 -8.46
CA ILE A 39 -2.66 -1.84 -9.40
C ILE A 39 -1.98 -0.52 -9.72
N GLU A 40 -1.99 -0.15 -10.99
CA GLU A 40 -1.67 1.21 -11.40
C GLU A 40 -2.96 2.03 -11.40
N LEU A 41 -2.95 3.15 -10.68
CA LEU A 41 -4.09 4.05 -10.61
C LEU A 41 -3.93 5.18 -11.61
N PRO A 42 -5.00 5.55 -12.37
CA PRO A 42 -5.01 6.80 -13.12
C PRO A 42 -4.77 7.98 -12.18
N LYS A 43 -4.03 8.99 -12.66
CA LYS A 43 -3.62 10.14 -11.85
C LYS A 43 -4.76 10.82 -11.06
N PRO A 44 -5.96 11.06 -11.65
CA PRO A 44 -7.05 11.68 -10.92
C PRO A 44 -7.57 10.85 -9.73
N ILE A 45 -7.48 9.51 -9.81
CA ILE A 45 -7.91 8.61 -8.74
C ILE A 45 -6.88 8.60 -7.62
N GLU A 46 -5.59 8.58 -7.95
CA GLU A 46 -4.50 8.71 -6.97
C GLU A 46 -4.66 10.01 -6.16
N GLU A 47 -4.86 11.14 -6.83
CA GLU A 47 -5.05 12.44 -6.19
C GLU A 47 -6.27 12.47 -5.27
N ALA A 48 -7.40 11.92 -5.73
CA ALA A 48 -8.62 11.84 -4.93
C ALA A 48 -8.39 11.02 -3.64
N LEU A 49 -7.74 9.85 -3.74
CA LEU A 49 -7.44 9.00 -2.59
C LEU A 49 -6.44 9.64 -1.61
N LEU A 50 -5.45 10.38 -2.12
CA LEU A 50 -4.46 11.05 -1.26
C LEU A 50 -5.04 12.28 -0.54
N SER A 51 -6.06 12.93 -1.09
CA SER A 51 -6.69 14.12 -0.49
C SER A 51 -7.50 13.84 0.79
N VAL A 52 -7.87 12.58 1.03
CA VAL A 52 -8.67 12.16 2.21
C VAL A 52 -7.82 11.58 3.34
N ALA A 53 -6.53 11.32 3.09
CA ALA A 53 -5.60 10.82 4.09
C ALA A 53 -5.02 12.01 4.89
N ASN A 54 -5.63 12.33 6.03
CA ASN A 54 -5.16 13.29 7.02
C ASN A 54 -4.42 12.58 8.16
#